data_AF-A0A930GU89-F1
#
_entry.id   AF-A0A930GU89-F1
#
_cell.length_a   1.000
_cell.length_b   1.000
_cell.length_c   1.000
_cell.angle_alpha   90.00
_cell.angle_beta   90.00
_cell.angle_gamma   90.00
#
_symmetry.space_group_name_H-M   'P 1'
#
loop_
_entity.id
_entity.type
_entity.pdbx_description
1 polymer ?
#
loop_
_entity_poly.entity_id
_entity_poly.type
_entity_poly.pdbx_seq_one_letter_code
_entity_poly.pdbx_strand_id
1 'polypeptide(L)' 'GSFFIRDLKSLNFTMVNGEKVSSSVEVELWDNDIISLSNEEFEFHMV' A
#
# COMPACT_ATOMS: atom_id res chain seq x y z
N GLY A 1 -14.57 -8.31 -4.08
CA GLY A 1 -13.54 -9.16 -3.45
C GLY A 1 -12.72 -8.30 -2.52
N SER A 2 -11.86 -8.87 -1.67
CA SER A 2 -10.93 -8.09 -0.85
C SER A 2 -9.58 -7.96 -1.57
N PHE A 3 -8.96 -6.79 -1.44
CA PHE A 3 -7.65 -6.48 -2.01
C PHE A 3 -6.64 -6.23 -0.88
N PHE A 4 -5.40 -6.66 -1.08
CA PHE A 4 -4.37 -6.57 -0.06
C PHE A 4 -3.04 -6.13 -0.69
N ILE A 5 -2.23 -5.43 0.10
CA ILE A 5 -0.87 -5.03 -0.25
C ILE A 5 0.12 -5.45 0.84
N ARG A 6 1.33 -5.81 0.42
CA ARG A 6 2.45 -6.15 1.31
C ARG A 6 3.74 -5.61 0.73
N ASP A 7 4.55 -4.98 1.57
CA ASP A 7 5.92 -4.61 1.22
C ASP A 7 6.80 -5.87 1.11
N LEU A 8 7.57 -6.02 0.03
CA LEU A 8 8.46 -7.16 -0.17
C LEU A 8 9.92 -6.84 0.20
N LYS A 9 10.12 -6.16 1.33
CA LYS A 9 11.42 -5.65 1.79
C LYS A 9 12.04 -4.71 0.76
N SER A 10 11.22 -3.80 0.22
CA SER A 10 11.70 -2.82 -0.74
C SER A 10 12.70 -1.86 -0.07
N LEU A 11 13.60 -1.27 -0.87
CA LEU A 11 14.62 -0.35 -0.35
C LEU A 11 13.99 0.93 0.25
N ASN A 12 12.90 1.40 -0.37
CA ASN A 12 12.26 2.68 -0.05
C ASN A 12 10.88 2.53 0.62
N PHE A 13 10.49 1.30 0.96
CA PHE A 13 9.23 0.95 1.59
C PHE A 13 7.97 1.21 0.73
N THR A 14 6.88 0.58 1.14
CA THR A 14 5.52 0.87 0.71
C THR A 14 4.76 1.52 1.86
N MET A 15 3.94 2.52 1.55
CA MET A 15 3.03 3.16 2.50
C MET A 15 1.58 3.09 2.00
N VAL A 16 0.64 3.04 2.94
CA VAL A 16 -0.80 3.20 2.70
C VAL A 16 -1.30 4.29 3.63
N ASN A 17 -1.87 5.36 3.07
CA ASN A 17 -2.35 6.54 3.80
C ASN A 17 -1.27 7.15 4.73
N GLY A 18 -0.01 7.15 4.30
CA GLY A 18 1.14 7.64 5.06
C GLY A 18 1.70 6.65 6.10
N GLU A 19 1.02 5.53 6.34
CA GLU A 19 1.47 4.49 7.27
C GLU A 19 2.32 3.45 6.54
N LYS A 20 3.48 3.12 7.11
CA LYS A 20 4.41 2.14 6.52
C LYS A 20 3.85 0.73 6.60
N VAL A 21 3.81 0.04 5.46
CA VAL A 21 3.43 -1.38 5.39
C VAL A 21 4.58 -2.25 5.88
N SER A 22 4.33 -3.11 6.87
CA SER A 22 5.32 -4.09 7.32
C SER A 22 5.47 -5.23 6.31
N SER A 23 6.71 -5.67 6.07
CA SER A 23 7.00 -6.80 5.18
C SER A 23 6.53 -8.17 5.70
N SER A 24 6.03 -8.23 6.95
CA SER A 24 5.57 -9.47 7.58
C SER A 24 4.06 -9.69 7.51
N VAL A 25 3.28 -8.70 7.07
CA VAL A 25 1.81 -8.76 7.07
C VAL A 25 1.24 -8.19 5.77
N GLU A 26 0.02 -8.61 5.46
CA GLU A 26 -0.79 -7.99 4.42
C GLU A 26 -1.68 -6.92 5.05
N VAL A 27 -1.81 -5.78 4.36
CA VAL A 27 -2.71 -4.68 4.73
C VAL A 27 -3.86 -4.68 3.73
N GLU A 28 -5.09 -4.65 4.22
CA GLU A 28 -6.30 -4.56 3.37
C GLU A 28 -6.39 -3.16 2.74
N LEU A 29 -6.71 -3.11 1.44
CA LEU A 29 -6.91 -1.86 0.70
C LEU A 29 -8.39 -1.53 0.57
N TRP A 30 -8.71 -0.26 0.76
CA TRP A 30 -10.03 0.34 0.64
C TRP A 30 -10.05 1.35 -0.50
N ASP A 31 -11.25 1.59 -1.04
CA ASP A 31 -11.43 2.54 -2.14
C ASP A 31 -10.96 3.94 -1.69
N ASN A 32 -10.20 4.59 -2.56
CA ASN A 32 -9.53 5.88 -2.38
C ASN A 32 -8.34 5.86 -1.39
N ASP A 33 -7.82 4.68 -1.02
CA ASP A 33 -6.55 4.59 -0.29
C ASP A 33 -5.40 5.17 -1.14
N ILE A 34 -4.54 5.95 -0.50
CA ILE A 34 -3.31 6.48 -1.12
C ILE A 34 -2.16 5.52 -0.86
N ILE A 35 -1.63 4.95 -1.92
CA ILE A 35 -0.47 4.05 -1.88
C ILE A 35 0.76 4.82 -2.33
N SER A 36 1.77 4.90 -1.46
CA SER A 36 3.07 5.47 -1.83
C SER A 36 4.09 4.36 -2.06
N LEU A 37 4.72 4.37 -3.24
CA LEU A 37 5.81 3.48 -3.62
C LEU A 37 7.06 4.35 -3.85
N SER A 38 8.01 4.31 -2.93
CA SER A 38 9.17 5.21 -2.95
C SER A 38 8.75 6.69 -2.94
N ASN A 39 8.74 7.35 -4.09
CA ASN A 39 8.47 8.77 -4.28
C ASN A 39 7.29 9.03 -5.22
N GLU A 40 6.52 7.98 -5.53
CA GLU A 40 5.33 8.03 -6.35
C GLU A 40 4.11 7.71 -5.49
N GLU A 41 2.99 8.39 -5.75
CA GLU A 41 1.70 8.19 -5.08
C GLU A 41 0.65 7.73 -6.09
N PHE A 42 -0.18 6.78 -5.67
CA PHE A 42 -1.26 6.21 -6.44
C PHE A 42 -2.53 6.19 -5.58
N GLU A 43 -3.68 6.48 -6.18
CA GLU A 43 -4.99 6.29 -5.55
C GLU A 43 -5.57 4.94 -5.98
N PHE A 44 -5.96 4.12 -5.01
CA PHE A 44 -6.58 2.82 -5.28
C PHE A 44 -8.08 3.00 -5.52
N HIS A 45 -8.58 2.54 -6.66
CA HIS A 45 -10.01 2.60 -7.00
C HIS A 45 -10.61 1.20 -7.15
N MET A 46 -11.72 0.95 -6.47
CA MET A 46 -12.55 -0.23 -6.69
C MET A 46 -13.55 0.03 -7.83
N VAL A 47 -13.41 -0.69 -8.94
CA VAL A 47 -14.36 -0.71 -10.08
C VAL A 47 -15.26 -1.94 -10.07
#